data_AF-A0A410K072-F1
#
_entry.id   AF-A0A410K072-F1
#
_cell.length_a   1.000
_cell.length_b   1.000
_cell.length_c   1.000
_cell.angle_alpha   90.00
_cell.angle_beta   90.00
_cell.angle_gamma   90.00
#
_symmetry.space_group_name_H-M   'P 1'
#
loop_
_entity.id
_entity.type
_entity.pdbx_description
1 polymer ?
#
loop_
_entity_poly.entity_id
_entity_poly.type
_entity_poly.pdbx_seq_one_letter_code
_entity_poly.pdbx_strand_id
1 'polypeptide(L)'
;MLMKYLIILIFILFSAPVYAQESCNIIYGLRSDPYKPYEWIDEQGKPHGMNVDLLKQMSKKAGCTYSIITGERDELLDKLKNNEITMMSMSPIPQSDQFAAYIEQSVVIYRYAVNRIADPPIDDMEDWRDKNVLFMKGSYTDSYLQQHKDGYNLELTGYQNHEDMVKDFLAGKGDFFVASLPSILSLPRQYEIKICGYPMMPTIYGFAINKTNTALYARLNNAMEDLKASGDYFEIMKKWSRSQDTPLWHKYIIPIVLTVMLMIILILLWNKSLHMRVQQKTASLNTLTGLLQMLLDVLPEQIYLINVKGLPVWSNAASSSSDFSIELIRNEIEQAIATNKSFETKRFLDNTETWEVSGIILEKGEDPLLIIASNITEKVRQRDELLVIDRMTALGNMAANIAHEINNPASIIMHNIDFLQKLSNDIHIYADTPESAKRFAGLNWIDARQEEISAHTIITENIRRIINTVNDLKTFSKKRDDAYALVDLKLILNNSVRFISYFVKSFTKNFTCRIDEPVALIKGHSQHIEQIIINLIQNACYALTDNSQAITCSLSESEDGKYVVFYIEDEGCGMSPAVKKKAFEAFYTTRKNGTGLGLSIVASIVKEHRGHYAIDSVEGEGTCIRIFFPKETL
;
A
#
# COMPACT_ATOMS: atom_id res chain seq x y z
N MET A 1 -65.69 70.17 15.58
CA MET A 1 -66.59 70.07 14.41
C MET A 1 -66.21 68.95 13.42
N LEU A 2 -65.23 68.10 13.72
CA LEU A 2 -64.84 66.94 12.90
C LEU A 2 -65.78 65.72 13.05
N MET A 3 -66.56 65.64 14.14
CA MET A 3 -67.40 64.46 14.45
C MET A 3 -68.74 64.42 13.69
N LYS A 4 -69.20 65.55 13.15
CA LYS A 4 -70.43 65.61 12.30
C LYS A 4 -70.18 65.16 10.86
N TYR A 5 -68.96 65.30 10.35
CA TYR A 5 -68.60 64.82 9.00
C TYR A 5 -68.33 63.31 8.96
N LEU A 6 -67.94 62.71 10.09
CA LEU A 6 -67.73 61.26 10.18
C LEU A 6 -69.05 60.46 10.14
N ILE A 7 -70.15 61.03 10.66
CA ILE A 7 -71.47 60.36 10.68
C ILE A 7 -72.16 60.42 9.30
N ILE A 8 -71.90 61.45 8.49
CA ILE A 8 -72.41 61.54 7.11
C ILE A 8 -71.64 60.58 6.18
N LEU A 9 -70.36 60.31 6.47
CA LEU A 9 -69.57 59.33 5.71
C LEU A 9 -70.03 57.88 5.96
N ILE A 10 -70.56 57.58 7.14
CA ILE A 10 -71.03 56.23 7.52
C ILE A 10 -72.39 55.89 6.88
N PHE A 11 -73.23 56.88 6.55
CA PHE A 11 -74.51 56.64 5.86
C PHE A 11 -74.37 56.48 4.33
N ILE A 12 -73.27 56.96 3.74
CA ILE A 12 -72.97 56.77 2.30
C ILE A 12 -72.30 55.40 2.05
N LEU A 13 -71.74 54.77 3.09
CA LEU A 13 -71.14 53.44 3.01
C LEU A 13 -72.14 52.27 3.11
N PHE A 14 -73.44 52.53 3.30
CA PHE A 14 -74.47 51.48 3.46
C PHE A 14 -75.65 51.55 2.46
N SER A 15 -75.57 52.37 1.41
CA SER A 15 -76.49 52.27 0.28
C SER A 15 -75.94 51.30 -0.76
N ALA A 16 -76.09 49.99 -0.51
CA ALA A 16 -75.92 49.01 -1.56
C ALA A 16 -77.05 49.21 -2.60
N PRO A 17 -76.75 49.42 -3.89
CA PRO A 17 -77.77 49.32 -4.91
C PRO A 17 -78.24 47.86 -4.95
N VAL A 18 -79.44 47.61 -4.46
CA VAL A 18 -80.20 46.39 -4.76
C VAL A 18 -80.53 46.47 -6.25
N TYR A 19 -79.60 46.03 -7.09
CA TYR A 19 -79.94 45.68 -8.45
C TYR A 19 -80.96 44.55 -8.37
N ALA A 20 -82.18 44.82 -8.83
CA ALA A 20 -83.16 43.78 -9.12
C ALA A 20 -82.47 42.81 -10.09
N GLN A 21 -82.00 41.68 -9.58
CA GLN A 21 -81.35 40.65 -10.37
C GLN A 21 -82.45 40.06 -11.25
N GLU A 22 -82.50 40.46 -12.52
CA GLU A 22 -83.44 39.90 -13.49
C GLU A 22 -83.43 38.38 -13.36
N SER A 23 -84.60 37.82 -13.04
CA SER A 23 -84.78 36.39 -12.82
C SER A 23 -84.49 35.65 -14.11
N CYS A 24 -83.26 35.15 -14.24
CA CYS A 24 -82.85 34.37 -15.39
C CYS A 24 -83.41 32.94 -15.24
N ASN A 25 -84.26 32.55 -16.19
CA ASN A 25 -84.78 31.18 -16.28
C ASN A 25 -84.42 30.60 -17.65
N ILE A 26 -83.77 29.44 -17.65
CA ILE A 26 -83.37 28.70 -18.84
C ILE A 26 -84.38 27.58 -19.07
N ILE A 27 -85.14 27.67 -20.15
CA ILE A 27 -85.96 26.54 -20.64
C ILE A 27 -85.10 25.75 -21.62
N TYR A 28 -84.59 24.61 -21.17
CA TYR A 28 -83.72 23.75 -21.95
C TYR A 28 -84.55 22.68 -22.69
N GLY A 29 -84.50 22.70 -24.02
CA GLY A 29 -85.06 21.64 -24.86
C GLY A 29 -84.12 20.45 -24.94
N LEU A 30 -84.45 19.37 -24.24
CA LEU A 30 -83.73 18.10 -24.30
C LEU A 30 -84.44 17.16 -25.28
N ARG A 31 -83.69 16.62 -26.23
CA ARG A 31 -84.23 15.74 -27.26
C ARG A 31 -84.70 14.41 -26.68
N SER A 32 -85.81 13.89 -27.21
CA SER A 32 -86.34 12.58 -26.80
C SER A 32 -85.48 11.41 -27.27
N ASP A 33 -84.74 11.56 -28.37
CA ASP A 33 -83.81 10.54 -28.86
C ASP A 33 -82.50 10.53 -28.04
N PRO A 34 -82.03 9.35 -27.58
CA PRO A 34 -80.86 9.26 -26.71
C PRO A 34 -79.56 9.52 -27.47
N TYR A 35 -78.81 10.56 -27.07
CA TYR A 35 -77.51 10.93 -27.65
C TYR A 35 -76.37 10.77 -26.64
N LYS A 36 -76.07 9.53 -26.26
CA LYS A 36 -75.04 9.20 -25.26
C LYS A 36 -73.61 9.48 -25.79
N PRO A 37 -72.68 9.98 -24.94
CA PRO A 37 -72.83 10.35 -23.54
C PRO A 37 -73.28 11.81 -23.31
N TYR A 38 -73.72 12.52 -24.35
CA TYR A 38 -74.04 13.95 -24.28
C TYR A 38 -75.34 14.24 -23.53
N GLU A 39 -76.45 13.63 -23.94
CA GLU A 39 -77.75 13.80 -23.30
C GLU A 39 -78.70 12.65 -23.64
N TRP A 40 -79.46 12.16 -22.66
CA TRP A 40 -80.55 11.22 -22.85
C TRP A 40 -81.48 11.24 -21.62
N ILE A 41 -82.65 10.64 -21.76
CA ILE A 41 -83.59 10.40 -20.65
C ILE A 41 -83.50 8.92 -20.27
N ASP A 42 -83.36 8.62 -18.98
CA ASP A 42 -83.41 7.24 -18.50
C ASP A 42 -84.84 6.69 -18.45
N GLU A 43 -84.99 5.41 -18.13
CA GLU A 43 -86.30 4.74 -18.02
C GLU A 43 -87.20 5.35 -16.91
N GLN A 44 -86.64 6.15 -16.02
CA GLN A 44 -87.33 6.81 -14.91
C GLN A 44 -87.73 8.25 -15.24
N GLY A 45 -87.52 8.70 -16.49
CA GLY A 45 -87.86 10.04 -16.96
C GLY A 45 -86.85 11.12 -16.54
N LYS A 46 -85.67 10.73 -16.03
CA LYS A 46 -84.65 11.67 -15.55
C LYS A 46 -83.62 11.97 -16.64
N PRO A 47 -83.24 13.24 -16.84
CA PRO A 47 -82.22 13.62 -17.81
C PRO A 47 -80.82 13.30 -17.29
N HIS A 48 -80.01 12.67 -18.13
CA HIS A 48 -78.62 12.28 -17.89
C HIS A 48 -77.72 12.70 -19.05
N GLY A 49 -76.45 12.95 -18.75
CA GLY A 49 -75.42 13.16 -19.76
C GLY A 49 -74.53 14.37 -19.48
N MET A 50 -73.49 14.47 -20.29
CA MET A 50 -72.49 15.55 -20.19
C MET A 50 -73.10 16.94 -20.33
N ASN A 51 -74.02 17.15 -21.27
CA ASN A 51 -74.70 18.43 -21.47
C ASN A 51 -75.68 18.73 -20.33
N VAL A 52 -76.26 17.72 -19.69
CA VAL A 52 -77.11 17.90 -18.50
C VAL A 52 -76.27 18.33 -17.29
N ASP A 53 -75.11 17.71 -17.08
CA ASP A 53 -74.16 18.10 -16.03
C ASP A 53 -73.61 19.52 -16.28
N LEU A 54 -73.31 19.86 -17.54
CA LEU A 54 -72.85 21.19 -17.94
C LEU A 54 -73.94 22.24 -17.80
N LEU A 55 -75.18 21.97 -18.23
CA LEU A 55 -76.33 22.84 -18.03
C LEU A 55 -76.49 23.21 -16.56
N LYS A 56 -76.42 22.21 -15.67
CA LYS A 56 -76.58 22.39 -14.22
C LYS A 56 -75.49 23.28 -13.62
N GLN A 57 -74.23 23.11 -14.03
CA GLN A 57 -73.14 23.95 -13.51
C GLN A 57 -73.13 25.34 -14.16
N MET A 58 -73.46 25.43 -15.45
CA MET A 58 -73.52 26.68 -16.19
C MET A 58 -74.65 27.56 -15.70
N SER A 59 -75.84 27.01 -15.46
CA SER A 59 -76.97 27.74 -14.88
C SER A 59 -76.62 28.28 -13.49
N LYS A 60 -75.93 27.48 -12.67
CA LYS A 60 -75.48 27.87 -11.34
C LYS A 60 -74.48 29.04 -11.41
N LYS A 61 -73.47 28.98 -12.29
CA LYS A 61 -72.50 30.07 -12.47
C LYS A 61 -73.14 31.33 -13.05
N ALA A 62 -74.08 31.18 -13.97
CA ALA A 62 -74.83 32.29 -14.54
C ALA A 62 -75.82 32.92 -13.54
N GLY A 63 -76.11 32.27 -12.41
CA GLY A 63 -77.16 32.70 -11.48
C GLY A 63 -78.56 32.59 -12.09
N CYS A 64 -78.78 31.56 -12.91
CA CYS A 64 -80.04 31.25 -13.58
C CYS A 64 -80.66 29.98 -12.99
N THR A 65 -81.99 29.96 -12.90
CA THR A 65 -82.75 28.72 -12.73
C THR A 65 -82.89 28.02 -14.09
N TYR A 66 -83.11 26.71 -14.10
CA TYR A 66 -83.38 26.00 -15.34
C TYR A 66 -84.52 25.00 -15.17
N SER A 67 -85.24 24.78 -16.26
CA SER A 67 -86.25 23.73 -16.44
C SER A 67 -85.95 22.99 -17.74
N ILE A 68 -86.22 21.69 -17.78
CA ILE A 68 -85.98 20.86 -18.95
C ILE A 68 -87.34 20.47 -19.52
N ILE A 69 -87.56 20.77 -20.80
CA ILE A 69 -88.69 20.23 -21.56
C ILE A 69 -88.17 19.22 -22.57
N THR A 70 -89.00 18.23 -22.87
CA THR A 70 -88.66 17.14 -23.77
C THR A 70 -89.55 17.20 -25.00
N GLY A 71 -89.01 16.84 -26.16
CA GLY A 71 -89.73 16.92 -27.42
C GLY A 71 -88.92 16.34 -28.58
N GLU A 72 -89.56 16.25 -29.74
CA GLU A 72 -88.88 15.93 -30.99
C GLU A 72 -87.99 17.08 -31.42
N ARG A 73 -86.87 16.78 -32.10
CA ARG A 73 -85.84 17.77 -32.42
C ARG A 73 -86.39 18.93 -33.26
N ASP A 74 -87.21 18.65 -34.26
CA ASP A 74 -87.76 19.67 -35.16
C ASP A 74 -88.74 20.60 -34.43
N GLU A 75 -89.56 20.04 -33.54
CA GLU A 75 -90.46 20.80 -32.68
C GLU A 75 -89.68 21.71 -31.71
N LEU A 76 -88.62 21.19 -31.09
CA LEU A 76 -87.76 21.99 -30.21
C LEU A 76 -87.03 23.10 -30.98
N LEU A 77 -86.65 22.86 -32.24
CA LEU A 77 -86.00 23.85 -33.09
C LEU A 77 -86.95 25.01 -33.44
N ASP A 78 -88.21 24.70 -33.77
CA ASP A 78 -89.24 25.71 -34.02
C ASP A 78 -89.57 26.49 -32.73
N LYS A 79 -89.64 25.80 -31.59
CA LYS A 79 -89.79 26.44 -30.27
C LYS A 79 -88.62 27.37 -29.95
N LEU A 80 -87.38 27.01 -30.33
CA LEU A 80 -86.21 27.87 -30.14
C LEU A 80 -86.30 29.12 -31.03
N LYS A 81 -86.71 28.94 -32.29
CA LYS A 81 -86.90 30.05 -33.25
C LYS A 81 -87.96 31.04 -32.76
N ASN A 82 -89.04 30.54 -32.15
CA ASN A 82 -90.14 31.34 -31.62
C ASN A 82 -89.91 31.86 -30.19
N ASN A 83 -88.74 31.60 -29.58
CA ASN A 83 -88.41 31.93 -28.19
C ASN A 83 -89.32 31.26 -27.13
N GLU A 84 -89.96 30.13 -27.45
CA GLU A 84 -90.70 29.30 -26.49
C GLU A 84 -89.76 28.47 -25.60
N ILE A 85 -88.63 28.02 -26.16
CA ILE A 85 -87.49 27.53 -25.39
C ILE A 85 -86.33 28.49 -25.47
N THR A 86 -85.49 28.44 -24.45
CA THR A 86 -84.36 29.35 -24.32
C THR A 86 -83.09 28.77 -24.92
N MET A 87 -82.90 27.45 -24.83
CA MET A 87 -81.66 26.78 -25.21
C MET A 87 -81.89 25.32 -25.58
N MET A 88 -81.08 24.77 -26.49
CA MET A 88 -80.98 23.34 -26.77
C MET A 88 -79.56 22.97 -27.21
N SER A 89 -79.13 21.71 -27.10
CA SER A 89 -77.85 21.28 -27.66
C SER A 89 -77.96 20.82 -29.11
N MET A 90 -77.18 21.45 -29.99
CA MET A 90 -77.12 21.06 -31.39
C MET A 90 -75.80 21.46 -32.06
N SER A 91 -75.51 20.87 -33.22
CA SER A 91 -74.47 21.36 -34.11
C SER A 91 -75.04 22.41 -35.07
N PRO A 92 -74.26 23.44 -35.46
CA PRO A 92 -74.66 24.43 -36.44
C PRO A 92 -75.12 23.81 -37.76
N ILE A 93 -76.37 24.07 -38.16
CA ILE A 93 -76.92 23.72 -39.49
C ILE A 93 -77.42 24.98 -40.20
N PRO A 94 -77.42 25.04 -41.54
CA PRO A 94 -77.77 26.23 -42.31
C PRO A 94 -79.12 26.87 -41.93
N GLN A 95 -80.13 26.06 -41.59
CA GLN A 95 -81.44 26.54 -41.12
C GLN A 95 -81.35 27.23 -39.75
N SER A 96 -80.59 26.66 -38.82
CA SER A 96 -80.43 27.19 -37.46
C SER A 96 -79.52 28.43 -37.42
N ASP A 97 -78.51 28.52 -38.30
CA ASP A 97 -77.55 29.64 -38.31
C ASP A 97 -78.21 31.00 -38.59
N GLN A 98 -79.39 30.99 -39.21
CA GLN A 98 -80.17 32.21 -39.45
C GLN A 98 -80.68 32.85 -38.16
N PHE A 99 -80.95 32.06 -37.11
CA PHE A 99 -81.58 32.55 -35.87
C PHE A 99 -80.88 32.12 -34.57
N ALA A 100 -79.95 31.15 -34.58
CA ALA A 100 -79.33 30.60 -33.37
C ALA A 100 -77.87 31.04 -33.18
N ALA A 101 -77.54 31.54 -31.99
CA ALA A 101 -76.19 31.79 -31.51
C ALA A 101 -75.70 30.59 -30.70
N TYR A 102 -74.44 30.22 -30.87
CA TYR A 102 -73.84 29.04 -30.23
C TYR A 102 -72.87 29.47 -29.13
N ILE A 103 -73.09 29.01 -27.91
CA ILE A 103 -72.14 29.17 -26.81
C ILE A 103 -70.93 28.29 -27.12
N GLU A 104 -69.72 28.85 -27.04
CA GLU A 104 -68.49 28.14 -27.42
C GLU A 104 -68.21 26.96 -26.47
N GLN A 105 -68.70 25.78 -26.81
CA GLN A 105 -68.42 24.53 -26.12
C GLN A 105 -67.36 23.74 -26.90
N SER A 106 -66.25 23.39 -26.25
CA SER A 106 -65.05 22.83 -26.91
C SER A 106 -65.13 21.33 -27.20
N VAL A 107 -66.33 20.80 -27.49
CA VAL A 107 -66.49 19.40 -27.92
C VAL A 107 -66.67 19.34 -29.43
N VAL A 108 -65.58 18.96 -30.11
CA VAL A 108 -65.58 18.65 -31.53
C VAL A 108 -66.08 17.21 -31.70
N ILE A 109 -67.21 17.06 -32.37
CA ILE A 109 -67.73 15.76 -32.80
C ILE A 109 -67.19 15.47 -34.18
N TYR A 110 -66.44 14.38 -34.28
CA TYR A 110 -66.07 13.77 -35.54
C TYR A 110 -67.08 12.70 -35.94
N ARG A 111 -67.32 12.57 -37.24
CA ARG A 111 -68.17 11.53 -37.83
C ARG A 111 -67.32 10.60 -38.67
N TYR A 112 -67.75 9.36 -38.75
CA TYR A 112 -67.06 8.31 -39.47
C TYR A 112 -68.01 7.65 -40.44
N ALA A 113 -67.49 7.22 -41.58
CA ALA A 113 -68.18 6.26 -42.42
C ALA A 113 -68.20 4.91 -41.70
N VAL A 114 -69.38 4.31 -41.61
CA VAL A 114 -69.57 2.99 -41.01
C VAL A 114 -69.99 2.04 -42.10
N ASN A 115 -69.15 1.03 -42.32
CA ASN A 115 -69.42 -0.01 -43.31
C ASN A 115 -69.61 -1.38 -42.63
N ARG A 116 -70.18 -2.35 -43.35
CA ARG A 116 -70.25 -3.75 -42.91
C ARG A 116 -68.84 -4.34 -42.95
N ILE A 117 -68.50 -5.22 -42.01
CA ILE A 117 -67.16 -5.84 -41.96
C ILE A 117 -66.82 -6.54 -43.28
N ALA A 118 -67.82 -7.21 -43.88
CA ALA A 118 -67.70 -7.95 -45.12
C ALA A 118 -67.44 -7.10 -46.37
N ASP A 119 -67.83 -5.82 -46.36
CA ASP A 119 -67.70 -4.95 -47.54
C ASP A 119 -66.32 -4.29 -47.60
N PRO A 120 -65.83 -3.82 -48.76
CA PRO A 120 -64.57 -3.07 -48.85
C PRO A 120 -64.58 -1.83 -47.94
N PRO A 121 -63.45 -1.48 -47.29
CA PRO A 121 -63.38 -0.25 -46.48
C PRO A 121 -63.60 1.00 -47.35
N ILE A 122 -64.15 2.03 -46.74
CA ILE A 122 -64.37 3.36 -47.34
C ILE A 122 -63.49 4.33 -46.55
N ASP A 123 -62.31 4.64 -47.07
CA ASP A 123 -61.26 5.27 -46.28
C ASP A 123 -61.14 6.77 -46.53
N ASP A 124 -61.56 7.25 -47.70
CA ASP A 124 -61.58 8.66 -48.06
C ASP A 124 -62.93 9.14 -48.64
N MET A 125 -63.04 10.43 -48.95
CA MET A 125 -64.25 11.00 -49.56
C MET A 125 -64.42 10.61 -51.03
N GLU A 126 -63.35 10.24 -51.74
CA GLU A 126 -63.46 9.84 -53.16
C GLU A 126 -64.13 8.46 -53.27
N ASP A 127 -63.91 7.58 -52.29
CA ASP A 127 -64.60 6.29 -52.16
C ASP A 127 -66.14 6.42 -52.03
N TRP A 128 -66.65 7.62 -51.74
CA TRP A 128 -68.09 7.88 -51.61
C TRP A 128 -68.76 8.03 -52.98
N ARG A 129 -67.99 8.17 -54.06
CA ARG A 129 -68.53 8.45 -55.39
C ARG A 129 -69.48 7.34 -55.86
N ASP A 130 -70.63 7.74 -56.38
CA ASP A 130 -71.66 6.82 -56.90
C ASP A 130 -72.23 5.85 -55.83
N LYS A 131 -72.13 6.18 -54.54
CA LYS A 131 -72.65 5.38 -53.41
C LYS A 131 -73.98 5.88 -52.89
N ASN A 132 -74.78 4.95 -52.34
CA ASN A 132 -75.97 5.26 -51.57
C ASN A 132 -75.63 5.40 -50.07
N VAL A 133 -75.69 6.64 -49.57
CA VAL A 133 -75.36 6.98 -48.19
C VAL A 133 -76.64 7.07 -47.36
N LEU A 134 -76.68 6.33 -46.26
CA LEU A 134 -77.75 6.40 -45.27
C LEU A 134 -77.41 7.44 -44.20
N PHE A 135 -78.39 8.29 -43.87
CA PHE A 135 -78.22 9.34 -42.86
C PHE A 135 -79.53 9.70 -42.17
N MET A 136 -79.41 10.37 -41.03
CA MET A 136 -80.53 10.91 -40.26
C MET A 136 -80.97 12.26 -40.83
N LYS A 137 -82.23 12.39 -41.23
CA LYS A 137 -82.81 13.65 -41.74
C LYS A 137 -82.73 14.76 -40.69
N GLY A 138 -82.50 15.98 -41.15
CA GLY A 138 -82.40 17.18 -40.31
C GLY A 138 -81.12 17.26 -39.46
N SER A 139 -80.24 16.26 -39.53
CA SER A 139 -78.95 16.28 -38.84
C SER A 139 -77.93 17.17 -39.56
N TYR A 140 -76.81 17.45 -38.88
CA TYR A 140 -75.66 18.05 -39.56
C TYR A 140 -75.19 17.21 -40.76
N THR A 141 -75.20 15.87 -40.60
CA THR A 141 -74.84 14.93 -41.66
C THR A 141 -75.73 15.11 -42.88
N ASP A 142 -77.05 15.28 -42.69
CA ASP A 142 -77.99 15.60 -43.78
C ASP A 142 -77.56 16.89 -44.50
N SER A 143 -77.44 17.99 -43.76
CA SER A 143 -77.07 19.29 -44.34
C SER A 143 -75.75 19.23 -45.12
N TYR A 144 -74.75 18.53 -44.58
CA TYR A 144 -73.46 18.36 -45.25
C TYR A 144 -73.57 17.50 -46.50
N LEU A 145 -74.25 16.34 -46.43
CA LEU A 145 -74.40 15.43 -47.57
C LEU A 145 -75.20 16.08 -48.70
N GLN A 146 -76.25 16.84 -48.40
CA GLN A 146 -77.01 17.57 -49.43
C GLN A 146 -76.15 18.61 -50.16
N GLN A 147 -75.28 19.33 -49.44
CA GLN A 147 -74.38 20.32 -50.05
C GLN A 147 -73.32 19.70 -50.97
N HIS A 148 -72.94 18.44 -50.71
CA HIS A 148 -71.86 17.76 -51.45
C HIS A 148 -72.38 16.66 -52.39
N LYS A 149 -73.70 16.47 -52.47
CA LYS A 149 -74.36 15.41 -53.24
C LYS A 149 -73.91 15.38 -54.69
N ASP A 150 -73.93 16.53 -55.36
CA ASP A 150 -73.61 16.63 -56.79
C ASP A 150 -72.11 16.48 -57.07
N GLY A 151 -71.25 16.84 -56.10
CA GLY A 151 -69.79 16.72 -56.23
C GLY A 151 -69.30 15.27 -56.32
N TYR A 152 -69.97 14.38 -55.59
CA TYR A 152 -69.65 12.94 -55.53
C TYR A 152 -70.71 12.05 -56.19
N ASN A 153 -71.73 12.62 -56.82
CA ASN A 153 -72.86 11.86 -57.41
C ASN A 153 -73.50 10.87 -56.41
N LEU A 154 -73.80 11.35 -55.19
CA LEU A 154 -74.32 10.50 -54.11
C LEU A 154 -75.82 10.21 -54.29
N GLU A 155 -76.20 8.96 -54.08
CA GLU A 155 -77.58 8.60 -53.75
C GLU A 155 -77.77 8.76 -52.23
N LEU A 156 -78.89 9.37 -51.83
CA LEU A 156 -79.11 9.81 -50.45
C LEU A 156 -80.41 9.21 -49.92
N THR A 157 -80.31 8.28 -48.96
CA THR A 157 -81.46 7.66 -48.28
C THR A 157 -81.58 8.16 -46.85
N GLY A 158 -82.52 9.09 -46.62
CA GLY A 158 -82.70 9.74 -45.32
C GLY A 158 -83.75 9.08 -44.42
N TYR A 159 -83.42 8.88 -43.15
CA TYR A 159 -84.26 8.26 -42.12
C TYR A 159 -84.64 9.24 -41.00
N GLN A 160 -85.80 9.03 -40.36
CA GLN A 160 -86.21 9.79 -39.16
C GLN A 160 -85.82 9.08 -37.85
N ASN A 161 -85.65 7.76 -37.88
CA ASN A 161 -85.29 6.93 -36.73
C ASN A 161 -83.95 6.21 -36.97
N HIS A 162 -83.03 6.29 -36.00
CA HIS A 162 -81.70 5.69 -36.09
C HIS A 162 -81.74 4.16 -36.12
N GLU A 163 -82.68 3.55 -35.40
CA GLU A 163 -82.82 2.08 -35.38
C GLU A 163 -83.24 1.53 -36.75
N ASP A 164 -84.18 2.21 -37.41
CA ASP A 164 -84.64 1.84 -38.74
C ASP A 164 -83.53 2.01 -39.79
N MET A 165 -82.74 3.08 -39.70
CA MET A 165 -81.58 3.32 -40.55
C MET A 165 -80.55 2.17 -40.43
N VAL A 166 -80.17 1.80 -39.20
CA VAL A 166 -79.19 0.75 -38.96
C VAL A 166 -79.73 -0.61 -39.38
N LYS A 167 -81.02 -0.89 -39.15
CA LYS A 167 -81.67 -2.12 -39.59
C LYS A 167 -81.68 -2.26 -41.11
N ASP A 168 -82.04 -1.20 -41.83
CA ASP A 168 -82.04 -1.19 -43.29
C ASP A 168 -80.61 -1.23 -43.88
N PHE A 169 -79.65 -0.59 -43.21
CA PHE A 169 -78.23 -0.71 -43.53
C PHE A 169 -77.75 -2.16 -43.42
N LEU A 170 -78.03 -2.84 -42.30
CA LEU A 170 -77.67 -4.25 -42.12
C LEU A 170 -78.40 -5.17 -43.11
N ALA A 171 -79.59 -4.77 -43.58
CA ALA A 171 -80.33 -5.48 -44.63
C ALA A 171 -79.85 -5.17 -46.06
N GLY A 172 -78.83 -4.33 -46.24
CA GLY A 172 -78.22 -4.03 -47.54
C GLY A 172 -78.94 -2.97 -48.37
N LYS A 173 -79.83 -2.15 -47.79
CA LYS A 173 -80.56 -1.09 -48.52
C LYS A 173 -79.72 0.17 -48.83
N GLY A 174 -78.44 0.17 -48.50
CA GLY A 174 -77.45 1.10 -49.05
C GLY A 174 -76.03 0.77 -48.59
N ASP A 175 -75.07 1.51 -49.13
CA ASP A 175 -73.65 1.15 -49.09
C ASP A 175 -73.04 1.36 -47.71
N PHE A 176 -73.22 2.53 -47.11
CA PHE A 176 -72.70 2.87 -45.77
C PHE A 176 -73.57 3.94 -45.11
N PHE A 177 -73.39 4.14 -43.79
CA PHE A 177 -74.00 5.25 -43.07
C PHE A 177 -72.95 6.09 -42.35
N VAL A 178 -73.26 7.35 -42.09
CA VAL A 178 -72.34 8.29 -41.43
C VAL A 178 -72.87 8.64 -40.04
N ALA A 179 -72.07 8.34 -39.01
CA ALA A 179 -72.44 8.56 -37.61
C ALA A 179 -71.26 9.06 -36.77
N SER A 180 -71.55 9.71 -35.63
CA SER A 180 -70.52 10.10 -34.67
C SER A 180 -70.00 8.90 -33.89
N LEU A 181 -68.73 8.92 -33.47
CA LEU A 181 -68.14 7.79 -32.72
C LEU A 181 -68.99 7.35 -31.51
N PRO A 182 -69.56 8.25 -30.69
CA PRO A 182 -70.45 7.84 -29.60
C PRO A 182 -71.72 7.13 -30.07
N SER A 183 -72.30 7.53 -31.21
CA SER A 183 -73.46 6.86 -31.81
C SER A 183 -73.12 5.48 -32.36
N ILE A 184 -71.87 5.29 -32.83
CA ILE A 184 -71.40 3.99 -33.30
C ILE A 184 -71.15 3.06 -32.12
N LEU A 185 -70.49 3.57 -31.07
CA LEU A 185 -70.18 2.80 -29.86
C LEU A 185 -71.42 2.44 -29.03
N SER A 186 -72.54 3.15 -29.21
CA SER A 186 -73.81 2.80 -28.58
C SER A 186 -74.55 1.66 -29.28
N LEU A 187 -74.15 1.28 -30.50
CA LEU A 187 -74.74 0.15 -31.22
C LEU A 187 -74.37 -1.19 -30.54
N PRO A 188 -75.28 -2.19 -30.58
CA PRO A 188 -74.99 -3.54 -30.13
C PRO A 188 -73.70 -4.09 -30.75
N ARG A 189 -72.77 -4.59 -29.92
CA ARG A 189 -71.48 -5.18 -30.37
C ARG A 189 -71.63 -6.37 -31.33
N GLN A 190 -72.80 -6.97 -31.40
CA GLN A 190 -73.13 -8.06 -32.33
C GLN A 190 -73.32 -7.61 -33.78
N TYR A 191 -73.47 -6.30 -34.03
CA TYR A 191 -73.54 -5.78 -35.39
C TYR A 191 -72.15 -5.85 -36.02
N GLU A 192 -72.03 -6.58 -37.12
CA GLU A 192 -70.79 -6.76 -37.87
C GLU A 192 -70.47 -5.52 -38.71
N ILE A 193 -70.21 -4.41 -38.02
CA ILE A 193 -69.86 -3.12 -38.60
C ILE A 193 -68.40 -2.76 -38.29
N LYS A 194 -67.79 -1.99 -39.18
CA LYS A 194 -66.47 -1.40 -39.02
C LYS A 194 -66.53 0.10 -39.26
N ILE A 195 -65.72 0.81 -38.50
CA ILE A 195 -65.47 2.24 -38.69
C ILE A 195 -64.39 2.34 -39.77
N CYS A 196 -64.68 3.05 -40.86
CA CYS A 196 -63.76 3.21 -41.99
C CYS A 196 -63.27 4.67 -42.10
N GLY A 197 -62.05 4.82 -42.62
CA GLY A 197 -61.44 6.12 -42.88
C GLY A 197 -61.06 6.94 -41.66
N TYR A 198 -60.58 8.15 -41.97
CA TYR A 198 -60.20 9.15 -40.97
C TYR A 198 -61.45 9.86 -40.41
N PRO A 199 -61.40 10.41 -39.19
CA PRO A 199 -62.48 11.24 -38.67
C PRO A 199 -62.81 12.40 -39.63
N MET A 200 -64.05 12.46 -40.09
CA MET A 200 -64.55 13.44 -41.06
C MET A 200 -65.58 14.37 -40.42
N MET A 201 -65.96 15.44 -41.14
CA MET A 201 -67.01 16.37 -40.74
C MET A 201 -66.88 16.87 -39.27
N PRO A 202 -65.74 17.47 -38.89
CA PRO A 202 -65.58 18.00 -37.54
C PRO A 202 -66.60 19.11 -37.30
N THR A 203 -67.44 18.94 -36.30
CA THR A 203 -68.41 19.96 -35.91
C THR A 203 -68.41 20.19 -34.43
N ILE A 204 -68.53 21.45 -34.04
CA ILE A 204 -68.87 21.80 -32.68
C ILE A 204 -70.28 21.28 -32.39
N TYR A 205 -70.44 20.63 -31.24
CA TYR A 205 -71.75 20.32 -30.69
C TYR A 205 -71.88 21.10 -29.38
N GLY A 206 -72.77 22.09 -29.37
CA GLY A 206 -72.82 23.08 -28.32
C GLY A 206 -74.24 23.53 -28.00
N PHE A 207 -74.35 24.40 -27.00
CA PHE A 207 -75.61 25.01 -26.62
C PHE A 207 -75.98 26.13 -27.61
N ALA A 208 -77.13 25.97 -28.28
CA ALA A 208 -77.72 26.94 -29.18
C ALA A 208 -78.81 27.73 -28.46
N ILE A 209 -78.82 29.04 -28.64
CA ILE A 209 -79.86 29.96 -28.14
C ILE A 209 -80.31 30.90 -29.25
N ASN A 210 -81.48 31.53 -29.15
CA ASN A 210 -81.91 32.50 -30.16
C ASN A 210 -81.03 33.77 -30.14
N LYS A 211 -80.53 34.20 -31.31
CA LYS A 211 -79.68 35.40 -31.51
C LYS A 211 -80.35 36.68 -31.04
N THR A 212 -81.68 36.72 -30.97
CA THR A 212 -82.41 37.89 -30.44
C THR A 212 -82.17 38.10 -28.95
N ASN A 213 -81.77 37.07 -28.20
CA ASN A 213 -81.52 37.15 -26.76
C ASN A 213 -80.03 37.40 -26.44
N THR A 214 -79.54 38.58 -26.80
CA THR A 214 -78.12 38.96 -26.65
C THR A 214 -77.67 39.03 -25.18
N ALA A 215 -78.55 39.45 -24.27
CA ALA A 215 -78.25 39.53 -22.84
C ALA A 215 -78.00 38.14 -22.23
N LEU A 216 -78.86 37.16 -22.56
CA LEU A 216 -78.66 35.79 -22.11
C LEU A 216 -77.46 35.13 -22.78
N TYR A 217 -77.22 35.41 -24.07
CA TYR A 217 -76.04 34.93 -24.79
C TYR A 217 -74.75 35.29 -24.04
N ALA A 218 -74.54 36.58 -23.78
CA ALA A 218 -73.35 37.07 -23.10
C ALA A 218 -73.21 36.47 -21.70
N ARG A 219 -74.32 36.36 -20.97
CA ARG A 219 -74.34 35.81 -19.61
C ARG A 219 -73.94 34.34 -19.56
N LEU A 220 -74.47 33.51 -20.46
CA LEU A 220 -74.15 32.09 -20.51
C LEU A 220 -72.75 31.83 -21.07
N ASN A 221 -72.29 32.64 -22.04
CA ASN A 221 -70.94 32.51 -22.58
C ASN A 221 -69.88 32.81 -21.50
N ASN A 222 -70.06 33.88 -20.71
CA ASN A 222 -69.19 34.18 -19.57
C ASN A 222 -69.21 33.05 -18.53
N ALA A 223 -70.38 32.49 -18.22
CA ALA A 223 -70.50 31.37 -17.29
C ALA A 223 -69.76 30.11 -17.79
N MET A 224 -69.74 29.87 -19.10
CA MET A 224 -68.99 28.78 -19.72
C MET A 224 -67.48 29.03 -19.67
N GLU A 225 -67.01 30.25 -19.93
CA GLU A 225 -65.60 30.62 -19.76
C GLU A 225 -65.13 30.42 -18.32
N ASP A 226 -65.92 30.84 -17.34
CA ASP A 226 -65.65 30.62 -15.92
C ASP A 226 -65.59 29.14 -15.53
N LEU A 227 -66.42 28.29 -16.16
CA LEU A 227 -66.37 26.83 -15.95
C LEU A 227 -65.10 26.21 -16.52
N LYS A 228 -64.64 26.69 -17.67
CA LYS A 228 -63.36 26.24 -18.27
C LYS A 228 -62.18 26.69 -17.42
N ALA A 229 -62.20 27.95 -16.95
CA ALA A 229 -61.15 28.52 -16.12
C ALA A 229 -61.03 27.84 -14.75
N SER A 230 -62.14 27.43 -14.12
CA SER A 230 -62.10 26.72 -12.83
C SER A 230 -61.70 25.25 -12.92
N GLY A 231 -61.60 24.68 -14.13
CA GLY A 231 -61.33 23.26 -14.33
C GLY A 231 -62.56 22.35 -14.19
N ASP A 232 -63.69 22.88 -13.70
CA ASP A 232 -64.95 22.14 -13.53
C ASP A 232 -65.45 21.56 -14.86
N TYR A 233 -65.28 22.32 -15.96
CA TYR A 233 -65.54 21.84 -17.31
C TYR A 233 -64.75 20.55 -17.61
N PHE A 234 -63.44 20.55 -17.35
CA PHE A 234 -62.57 19.42 -17.65
C PHE A 234 -62.82 18.21 -16.75
N GLU A 235 -63.22 18.41 -15.49
CA GLU A 235 -63.64 17.31 -14.61
C GLU A 235 -64.95 16.66 -15.09
N ILE A 236 -65.92 17.46 -15.59
CA ILE A 236 -67.12 16.91 -16.23
C ILE A 236 -66.74 16.16 -17.51
N MET A 237 -65.90 16.74 -18.37
CA MET A 237 -65.40 16.05 -19.57
C MET A 237 -64.71 14.72 -19.22
N LYS A 238 -63.86 14.71 -18.21
CA LYS A 238 -63.11 13.52 -17.72
C LYS A 238 -64.03 12.46 -17.13
N LYS A 239 -65.07 12.87 -16.40
CA LYS A 239 -66.10 11.95 -15.87
C LYS A 239 -66.79 11.19 -17.01
N TRP A 240 -67.11 11.88 -18.10
CA TRP A 240 -67.83 11.31 -19.24
C TRP A 240 -66.91 10.72 -20.34
N SER A 241 -65.58 10.93 -20.27
CA SER A 241 -64.60 10.41 -21.24
C SER A 241 -63.88 9.12 -20.82
N ARG A 242 -64.13 8.57 -19.62
CA ARG A 242 -63.52 7.30 -19.17
C ARG A 242 -63.99 6.13 -20.05
N SER A 243 -63.24 5.84 -21.10
CA SER A 243 -63.30 4.57 -21.84
C SER A 243 -61.93 3.88 -21.84
N GLN A 244 -61.87 2.75 -21.13
CA GLN A 244 -60.88 1.64 -21.13
C GLN A 244 -59.63 1.74 -20.22
N ASP A 245 -59.54 0.81 -19.26
CA ASP A 245 -58.38 0.52 -18.41
C ASP A 245 -57.18 -0.01 -19.23
N THR A 246 -55.96 0.48 -18.99
CA THR A 246 -54.73 -0.07 -19.59
C THR A 246 -54.12 -1.21 -18.74
N PRO A 247 -53.50 -2.25 -19.35
CA PRO A 247 -53.02 -3.43 -18.61
C PRO A 247 -51.72 -3.16 -17.79
N LEU A 248 -51.68 -3.68 -16.55
CA LEU A 248 -50.71 -3.39 -15.47
C LEU A 248 -49.29 -4.03 -15.59
N TRP A 249 -48.93 -4.67 -16.70
CA TRP A 249 -47.70 -5.50 -16.81
C TRP A 249 -46.40 -4.73 -16.56
N HIS A 250 -46.37 -3.43 -16.87
CA HIS A 250 -45.19 -2.57 -16.66
C HIS A 250 -44.75 -2.49 -15.19
N LYS A 251 -45.64 -2.78 -14.21
CA LYS A 251 -45.30 -2.73 -12.77
C LYS A 251 -44.30 -3.81 -12.35
N TYR A 252 -44.22 -4.93 -13.07
CA TYR A 252 -43.38 -6.07 -12.69
C TYR A 252 -42.04 -6.12 -13.44
N ILE A 253 -41.96 -5.58 -14.65
CA ILE A 253 -40.73 -5.66 -15.47
C ILE A 253 -39.65 -4.69 -15.00
N ILE A 254 -40.04 -3.48 -14.62
CA ILE A 254 -39.10 -2.43 -14.17
C ILE A 254 -38.23 -2.88 -12.98
N PRO A 255 -38.78 -3.44 -11.87
CA PRO A 255 -37.95 -3.85 -10.74
C PRO A 255 -36.99 -5.00 -11.08
N ILE A 256 -37.39 -5.94 -11.94
CA ILE A 256 -36.54 -7.06 -12.36
C ILE A 256 -35.31 -6.55 -13.11
N VAL A 257 -35.50 -5.64 -14.08
CA VAL A 257 -34.40 -5.05 -14.85
C VAL A 257 -33.45 -4.28 -13.95
N LEU A 258 -33.98 -3.52 -12.98
CA LEU A 258 -33.16 -2.78 -12.01
C LEU A 258 -32.31 -3.71 -11.12
N THR A 259 -32.87 -4.82 -10.64
CA THR A 259 -32.10 -5.80 -9.85
C THR A 259 -30.97 -6.45 -10.65
N VAL A 260 -31.20 -6.77 -11.93
CA VAL A 260 -30.16 -7.34 -12.80
C VAL A 260 -29.05 -6.32 -13.06
N MET A 261 -29.40 -5.06 -13.36
CA MET A 261 -28.40 -3.99 -13.51
C MET A 261 -27.57 -3.80 -12.23
N LEU A 262 -28.20 -3.81 -11.05
CA LEU A 262 -27.50 -3.65 -9.77
C LEU A 262 -26.50 -4.79 -9.53
N MET A 263 -26.88 -6.05 -9.82
CA MET A 263 -25.97 -7.19 -9.69
C MET A 263 -24.76 -7.06 -10.62
N ILE A 264 -24.96 -6.63 -11.87
CA ILE A 264 -23.86 -6.42 -12.83
C ILE A 264 -22.90 -5.33 -12.31
N ILE A 265 -23.42 -4.22 -11.82
CA ILE A 265 -22.61 -3.13 -11.26
C ILE A 265 -21.79 -3.63 -10.06
N LEU A 266 -22.39 -4.39 -9.15
CA LEU A 266 -21.69 -4.95 -8.00
C LEU A 266 -20.56 -5.90 -8.41
N ILE A 267 -20.78 -6.75 -9.43
CA ILE A 267 -19.75 -7.65 -9.96
C ILE A 267 -18.59 -6.85 -10.57
N LEU A 268 -18.89 -5.82 -11.37
CA LEU A 268 -17.86 -4.96 -11.96
C LEU A 268 -17.06 -4.21 -10.90
N LEU A 269 -17.73 -3.68 -9.86
CA LEU A 269 -17.07 -3.02 -8.73
C LEU A 269 -16.18 -3.99 -7.95
N TRP A 270 -16.66 -5.21 -7.70
CA TRP A 270 -15.89 -6.24 -7.01
C TRP A 270 -14.65 -6.65 -7.80
N ASN A 271 -14.80 -6.87 -9.11
CA ASN A 271 -13.69 -7.22 -9.99
C ASN A 271 -12.63 -6.09 -10.06
N LYS A 272 -13.07 -4.83 -10.18
CA LYS A 272 -12.18 -3.67 -10.12
C LYS A 272 -11.44 -3.57 -8.79
N SER A 273 -12.14 -3.80 -7.67
CA SER A 273 -11.54 -3.80 -6.34
C SER A 273 -10.50 -4.91 -6.17
N LEU A 274 -10.78 -6.10 -6.69
CA LEU A 274 -9.87 -7.25 -6.67
C LEU A 274 -8.58 -6.93 -7.42
N HIS A 275 -8.67 -6.40 -8.65
CA HIS A 275 -7.50 -6.00 -9.43
C HIS A 275 -6.63 -4.96 -8.70
N MET A 276 -7.25 -3.96 -8.07
CA MET A 276 -6.53 -2.98 -7.28
C MET A 276 -5.79 -3.61 -6.10
N ARG A 277 -6.41 -4.55 -5.37
CA ARG A 277 -5.77 -5.25 -4.24
C ARG A 277 -4.58 -6.11 -4.70
N VAL A 278 -4.71 -6.81 -5.84
CA VAL A 278 -3.62 -7.62 -6.41
C VAL A 278 -2.45 -6.72 -6.81
N GLN A 279 -2.72 -5.60 -7.50
CA GLN A 279 -1.68 -4.65 -7.87
C GLN A 279 -0.97 -4.05 -6.65
N GLN A 280 -1.71 -3.66 -5.61
CA GLN A 280 -1.14 -3.16 -4.36
C GLN A 280 -0.23 -4.20 -3.70
N LYS A 281 -0.70 -5.45 -3.55
CA LYS A 281 0.12 -6.53 -2.98
C LYS A 281 1.37 -6.81 -3.81
N THR A 282 1.25 -6.82 -5.13
CA THR A 282 2.38 -7.06 -6.05
C THR A 282 3.41 -5.94 -5.95
N ALA A 283 2.96 -4.68 -5.90
CA ALA A 283 3.82 -3.52 -5.71
C ALA A 283 4.55 -3.58 -4.37
N SER A 284 3.84 -3.84 -3.26
CA SER A 284 4.45 -3.98 -1.94
C SER A 284 5.46 -5.14 -1.87
N LEU A 285 5.16 -6.27 -2.52
CA LEU A 285 6.08 -7.41 -2.57
C LEU A 285 7.36 -7.05 -3.31
N ASN A 286 7.24 -6.40 -4.48
CA ASN A 286 8.39 -5.94 -5.28
C ASN A 286 9.22 -4.87 -4.54
N THR A 287 8.57 -3.97 -3.80
CA THR A 287 9.27 -3.01 -2.95
C THR A 287 10.04 -3.71 -1.83
N LEU A 288 9.45 -4.71 -1.19
CA LEU A 288 10.10 -5.47 -0.12
C LEU A 288 11.27 -6.30 -0.65
N THR A 289 11.10 -7.03 -1.76
CA THR A 289 12.20 -7.81 -2.36
C THR A 289 13.32 -6.89 -2.87
N GLY A 290 12.99 -5.75 -3.45
CA GLY A 290 13.98 -4.74 -3.84
C GLY A 290 14.74 -4.16 -2.64
N LEU A 291 14.04 -3.85 -1.54
CA LEU A 291 14.68 -3.41 -0.29
C LEU A 291 15.61 -4.47 0.29
N LEU A 292 15.18 -5.74 0.32
CA LEU A 292 16.02 -6.84 0.80
C LEU A 292 17.27 -7.03 -0.04
N GLN A 293 17.16 -6.97 -1.38
CA GLN A 293 18.31 -7.05 -2.27
C GLN A 293 19.29 -5.90 -2.04
N MET A 294 18.79 -4.65 -1.95
CA MET A 294 19.65 -3.49 -1.65
C MET A 294 20.35 -3.62 -0.28
N LEU A 295 19.66 -4.14 0.74
CA LEU A 295 20.29 -4.37 2.04
C LEU A 295 21.41 -5.41 1.94
N LEU A 296 21.17 -6.50 1.20
CA LEU A 296 22.17 -7.55 0.99
C LEU A 296 23.38 -7.04 0.19
N ASP A 297 23.16 -6.24 -0.86
CA ASP A 297 24.23 -5.70 -1.71
C ASP A 297 25.12 -4.67 -0.97
N VAL A 298 24.62 -4.06 0.11
CA VAL A 298 25.39 -3.08 0.93
C VAL A 298 26.18 -3.76 2.05
N LEU A 299 25.91 -5.03 2.35
CA LEU A 299 26.68 -5.73 3.39
C LEU A 299 28.16 -5.81 2.98
N PRO A 300 29.09 -5.53 3.91
CA PRO A 300 30.52 -5.67 3.64
C PRO A 300 30.96 -7.13 3.50
N GLU A 301 30.12 -8.06 3.96
CA GLU A 301 30.31 -9.50 3.87
C GLU A 301 29.81 -10.02 2.53
N GLN A 302 30.57 -10.92 1.92
CA GLN A 302 30.18 -11.63 0.72
C GLN A 302 29.43 -12.90 1.10
N ILE A 303 28.19 -12.98 0.66
CA ILE A 303 27.24 -14.03 0.95
C ILE A 303 27.01 -14.83 -0.31
N TYR A 304 27.20 -16.14 -0.22
CA TYR A 304 26.91 -17.07 -1.31
C TYR A 304 25.88 -18.09 -0.87
N LEU A 305 24.87 -18.30 -1.70
CA LEU A 305 23.90 -19.37 -1.55
C LEU A 305 24.31 -20.52 -2.48
N ILE A 306 24.65 -21.67 -1.92
CA ILE A 306 25.16 -22.83 -2.65
C ILE A 306 24.10 -23.94 -2.70
N ASN A 307 23.88 -24.52 -3.88
CA ASN A 307 22.96 -25.64 -4.06
C ASN A 307 23.55 -26.99 -3.63
N VAL A 308 22.72 -28.05 -3.66
CA VAL A 308 23.12 -29.44 -3.36
C VAL A 308 24.24 -30.01 -4.24
N LYS A 309 24.55 -29.36 -5.38
CA LYS A 309 25.65 -29.77 -6.26
C LYS A 309 26.95 -29.03 -5.95
N GLY A 310 26.98 -28.17 -4.92
CA GLY A 310 28.15 -27.38 -4.55
C GLY A 310 28.38 -26.15 -5.44
N LEU A 311 27.37 -25.70 -6.19
CA LEU A 311 27.48 -24.53 -7.08
C LEU A 311 26.72 -23.32 -6.51
N PRO A 312 27.27 -22.09 -6.66
CA PRO A 312 26.59 -20.86 -6.24
C PRO A 312 25.36 -20.58 -7.11
N VAL A 313 24.21 -20.40 -6.47
CA VAL A 313 22.92 -20.04 -7.09
C VAL A 313 22.64 -18.55 -6.97
N TRP A 314 23.10 -17.93 -5.88
CA TRP A 314 22.95 -16.50 -5.62
C TRP A 314 24.14 -15.95 -4.84
N SER A 315 24.44 -14.68 -5.06
CA SER A 315 25.53 -13.94 -4.42
C SER A 315 25.18 -12.45 -4.32
N ASN A 316 25.53 -11.79 -3.21
CA ASN A 316 25.56 -10.32 -3.12
C ASN A 316 26.92 -9.73 -3.54
N ALA A 317 27.95 -10.56 -3.72
CA ALA A 317 29.23 -10.12 -4.27
C ALA A 317 29.02 -9.68 -5.72
N ALA A 318 29.16 -8.38 -5.95
CA ALA A 318 29.08 -7.78 -7.29
C ALA A 318 30.32 -8.22 -8.08
N SER A 319 30.16 -8.71 -9.32
CA SER A 319 31.23 -9.25 -10.21
C SER A 319 32.47 -8.34 -10.34
N SER A 320 33.28 -8.24 -9.29
CA SER A 320 34.37 -7.30 -9.13
C SER A 320 35.66 -8.07 -8.90
N SER A 321 36.80 -7.44 -9.16
CA SER A 321 38.11 -8.09 -9.02
C SER A 321 38.54 -8.34 -7.56
N SER A 322 37.77 -7.89 -6.56
CA SER A 322 38.01 -8.05 -5.12
C SER A 322 37.06 -9.06 -4.46
N ASP A 323 36.47 -9.94 -5.26
CA ASP A 323 35.56 -10.98 -4.76
C ASP A 323 36.35 -12.18 -4.24
N PHE A 324 35.90 -12.74 -3.11
CA PHE A 324 36.46 -13.94 -2.53
C PHE A 324 36.29 -15.11 -3.49
N SER A 325 37.39 -15.80 -3.82
CA SER A 325 37.32 -16.96 -4.70
C SER A 325 36.72 -18.17 -3.97
N ILE A 326 35.46 -18.50 -4.29
CA ILE A 326 34.77 -19.70 -3.76
C ILE A 326 35.57 -20.99 -4.02
N GLU A 327 36.44 -21.02 -5.03
CA GLU A 327 37.26 -22.20 -5.31
C GLU A 327 38.24 -22.53 -4.17
N LEU A 328 38.65 -21.55 -3.38
CA LEU A 328 39.54 -21.74 -2.22
C LEU A 328 38.92 -22.63 -1.14
N ILE A 329 37.59 -22.71 -1.09
CA ILE A 329 36.82 -23.45 -0.07
C ILE A 329 36.01 -24.60 -0.68
N ARG A 330 36.33 -25.03 -1.90
CA ARG A 330 35.58 -26.10 -2.58
C ARG A 330 35.51 -27.37 -1.73
N ASN A 331 36.61 -27.76 -1.09
CA ASN A 331 36.67 -28.94 -0.23
C ASN A 331 35.77 -28.80 1.01
N GLU A 332 35.76 -27.62 1.64
CA GLU A 332 34.88 -27.30 2.77
C GLU A 332 33.41 -27.37 2.38
N ILE A 333 33.05 -26.85 1.21
CA ILE A 333 31.68 -26.88 0.67
C ILE A 333 31.25 -28.34 0.46
N GLU A 334 32.06 -29.13 -0.23
CA GLU A 334 31.75 -30.53 -0.51
C GLU A 334 31.60 -31.36 0.78
N GLN A 335 32.49 -31.14 1.76
CA GLN A 335 32.40 -31.80 3.07
C GLN A 335 31.16 -31.36 3.86
N ALA A 336 30.83 -30.07 3.88
CA ALA A 336 29.68 -29.55 4.61
C ALA A 336 28.36 -30.09 4.06
N ILE A 337 28.22 -30.13 2.72
CA ILE A 337 27.05 -30.71 2.05
C ILE A 337 26.98 -32.22 2.30
N ALA A 338 28.10 -32.95 2.15
CA ALA A 338 28.12 -34.40 2.34
C ALA A 338 27.82 -34.83 3.77
N THR A 339 28.29 -34.07 4.76
CA THR A 339 28.09 -34.37 6.19
C THR A 339 26.85 -33.72 6.78
N ASN A 340 26.18 -32.85 6.02
CA ASN A 340 25.07 -32.00 6.47
C ASN A 340 25.39 -31.24 7.77
N LYS A 341 26.60 -30.67 7.84
CA LYS A 341 27.10 -29.92 9.00
C LYS A 341 27.71 -28.59 8.56
N SER A 342 27.35 -27.55 9.30
CA SER A 342 28.02 -26.24 9.22
C SER A 342 29.51 -26.39 9.56
N PHE A 343 30.37 -25.64 8.87
CA PHE A 343 31.79 -25.57 9.21
C PHE A 343 32.11 -24.26 9.92
N GLU A 344 32.93 -24.36 10.97
CA GLU A 344 33.36 -23.22 11.76
C GLU A 344 34.24 -22.25 10.96
N THR A 345 34.31 -21.02 11.45
CA THR A 345 35.09 -19.91 10.89
C THR A 345 36.54 -20.30 10.60
N LYS A 346 36.91 -20.27 9.31
CA LYS A 346 38.28 -20.52 8.82
C LYS A 346 38.84 -19.28 8.15
N ARG A 347 40.16 -19.10 8.25
CA ARG A 347 40.87 -18.01 7.58
C ARG A 347 41.55 -18.51 6.31
N PHE A 348 41.40 -17.77 5.22
CA PHE A 348 42.00 -18.04 3.93
C PHE A 348 42.76 -16.80 3.48
N LEU A 349 43.93 -17.00 2.88
CA LEU A 349 44.66 -15.94 2.21
C LEU A 349 44.33 -16.05 0.72
N ASP A 350 43.63 -15.06 0.18
CA ASP A 350 43.35 -14.93 -1.24
C ASP A 350 44.19 -13.77 -1.79
N ASN A 351 45.25 -14.08 -2.54
CA ASN A 351 46.25 -13.13 -3.01
C ASN A 351 46.86 -12.29 -1.86
N THR A 352 46.43 -11.03 -1.73
CA THR A 352 46.88 -10.08 -0.71
C THR A 352 45.86 -9.86 0.41
N GLU A 353 44.70 -10.49 0.31
CA GLU A 353 43.58 -10.28 1.22
C GLU A 353 43.38 -11.48 2.14
N THR A 354 43.14 -11.20 3.42
CA THR A 354 42.80 -12.22 4.40
C THR A 354 41.30 -12.26 4.58
N TRP A 355 40.71 -13.42 4.30
CA TRP A 355 39.28 -13.67 4.37
C TRP A 355 38.95 -14.60 5.53
N GLU A 356 37.89 -14.29 6.23
CA GLU A 356 37.29 -15.09 7.29
C GLU A 356 35.97 -15.66 6.78
N VAL A 357 35.89 -17.00 6.67
CA VAL A 357 34.79 -17.68 5.98
C VAL A 357 34.10 -18.67 6.90
N SER A 358 32.77 -18.65 6.89
CA SER A 358 31.93 -19.60 7.61
C SER A 358 30.84 -20.16 6.70
N GLY A 359 30.42 -21.40 6.96
CA GLY A 359 29.37 -22.08 6.20
C GLY A 359 28.28 -22.60 7.12
N ILE A 360 27.03 -22.25 6.82
CA ILE A 360 25.85 -22.56 7.61
C ILE A 360 24.88 -23.39 6.77
N ILE A 361 24.53 -24.58 7.25
CA ILE A 361 23.50 -25.41 6.60
C ILE A 361 22.10 -24.84 6.86
N LEU A 362 21.30 -24.70 5.81
CA LEU A 362 19.92 -24.22 5.89
C LEU A 362 18.95 -25.40 6.01
N GLU A 363 18.12 -25.42 7.07
CA GLU A 363 17.16 -26.51 7.33
C GLU A 363 15.97 -26.55 6.36
N LYS A 364 15.71 -25.48 5.59
CA LYS A 364 14.56 -25.34 4.69
C LYS A 364 14.95 -24.66 3.38
N GLY A 365 15.09 -25.43 2.30
CA GLY A 365 15.32 -24.92 0.95
C GLY A 365 15.85 -25.97 -0.02
N GLU A 366 15.83 -25.67 -1.32
CA GLU A 366 16.57 -26.42 -2.34
C GLU A 366 18.09 -26.13 -2.27
N ASP A 367 18.45 -25.04 -1.59
CA ASP A 367 19.83 -24.60 -1.38
C ASP A 367 20.30 -24.94 0.04
N PRO A 368 21.19 -25.93 0.21
CA PRO A 368 21.55 -26.46 1.52
C PRO A 368 22.56 -25.61 2.29
N LEU A 369 23.33 -24.72 1.66
CA LEU A 369 24.48 -24.08 2.32
C LEU A 369 24.56 -22.57 2.04
N LEU A 370 24.61 -21.79 3.12
CA LEU A 370 24.91 -20.36 3.12
C LEU A 370 26.39 -20.16 3.50
N ILE A 371 27.14 -19.44 2.68
CA ILE A 371 28.53 -19.08 2.95
C ILE A 371 28.60 -17.59 3.23
N ILE A 372 29.30 -17.22 4.29
CA ILE A 372 29.57 -15.83 4.65
C ILE A 372 31.09 -15.66 4.68
N ALA A 373 31.61 -14.81 3.79
CA ALA A 373 33.02 -14.48 3.67
C ALA A 373 33.22 -13.00 4.02
N SER A 374 34.07 -12.72 5.02
CA SER A 374 34.37 -11.39 5.51
C SER A 374 35.84 -11.05 5.27
N ASN A 375 36.12 -9.93 4.60
CA ASN A 375 37.49 -9.46 4.43
C ASN A 375 37.98 -8.85 5.75
N ILE A 376 38.96 -9.51 6.38
CA ILE A 376 39.55 -9.10 7.66
C ILE A 376 40.96 -8.54 7.50
N THR A 377 41.40 -8.23 6.28
CA THR A 377 42.77 -7.78 5.98
C THR A 377 43.18 -6.58 6.84
N GLU A 378 42.34 -5.54 6.86
CA GLU A 378 42.62 -4.33 7.64
C GLU A 378 42.60 -4.60 9.15
N LYS A 379 41.73 -5.51 9.62
CA LYS A 379 41.66 -5.91 11.03
C LYS A 379 42.91 -6.68 11.46
N VAL A 380 43.44 -7.56 10.60
CA VAL A 380 44.72 -8.25 10.81
C VAL A 380 45.86 -7.24 10.81
N ARG A 381 45.89 -6.31 9.84
CA ARG A 381 46.93 -5.29 9.74
C ARG A 381 46.99 -4.38 10.97
N GLN A 382 45.85 -3.87 11.43
CA GLN A 382 45.77 -3.02 12.63
C GLN A 382 46.24 -3.75 13.88
N ARG A 383 45.92 -5.05 13.98
CA ARG A 383 46.39 -5.91 15.06
C ARG A 383 47.91 -6.08 15.00
N ASP A 384 48.47 -6.35 13.82
CA ASP A 384 49.93 -6.49 13.65
C ASP A 384 50.66 -5.17 13.97
N GLU A 385 50.07 -4.03 13.60
CA GLU A 385 50.57 -2.70 13.99
C GLU A 385 50.57 -2.53 15.52
N LEU A 386 49.50 -2.93 16.20
CA LEU A 386 49.44 -2.92 17.67
C LEU A 386 50.49 -3.83 18.31
N LEU A 387 50.73 -5.02 17.75
CA LEU A 387 51.79 -5.92 18.21
C LEU A 387 53.18 -5.28 18.08
N VAL A 388 53.44 -4.58 16.97
CA VAL A 388 54.70 -3.86 16.77
C VAL A 388 54.85 -2.71 17.78
N ILE A 389 53.79 -1.94 18.04
CA ILE A 389 53.79 -0.87 19.04
C ILE A 389 54.04 -1.41 20.46
N ASP A 390 53.39 -2.51 20.82
CA ASP A 390 53.58 -3.17 22.12
C ASP A 390 55.02 -3.69 22.27
N ARG A 391 55.59 -4.30 21.23
CA ARG A 391 57.01 -4.69 21.18
C ARG A 391 57.94 -3.51 21.40
N MET A 392 57.72 -2.39 20.71
CA MET A 392 58.54 -1.18 20.87
C MET A 392 58.41 -0.59 22.27
N THR A 393 57.24 -0.71 22.89
CA THR A 393 57.02 -0.29 24.28
C THR A 393 57.76 -1.19 25.26
N ALA A 394 57.70 -2.51 25.08
CA ALA A 394 58.48 -3.46 25.87
C ALA A 394 59.99 -3.18 25.76
N LEU A 395 60.47 -2.89 24.55
CA LEU A 395 61.85 -2.49 24.29
C LEU A 395 62.22 -1.18 25.02
N GLY A 396 61.36 -0.16 24.94
CA GLY A 396 61.56 1.12 25.62
C GLY A 396 61.64 0.96 27.14
N ASN A 397 60.78 0.12 27.73
CA ASN A 397 60.82 -0.19 29.15
C ASN A 397 62.11 -0.92 29.58
N MET A 398 62.72 -1.70 28.68
CA MET A 398 63.97 -2.40 28.95
C MET A 398 65.22 -1.58 28.60
N ALA A 399 65.09 -0.45 27.91
CA ALA A 399 66.22 0.30 27.35
C ALA A 399 67.26 0.71 28.40
N ALA A 400 66.83 1.16 29.58
CA ALA A 400 67.74 1.54 30.66
C ALA A 400 68.56 0.35 31.17
N ASN A 401 67.92 -0.82 31.37
CA ASN A 401 68.58 -2.03 31.82
C ASN A 401 69.55 -2.58 30.77
N ILE A 402 69.18 -2.51 29.49
CA ILE A 402 70.04 -2.92 28.37
C ILE A 402 71.24 -1.98 28.24
N ALA A 403 71.05 -0.67 28.40
CA ALA A 403 72.15 0.29 28.41
C ALA A 403 73.13 0.01 29.57
N HIS A 404 72.61 -0.26 30.77
CA HIS A 404 73.46 -0.69 31.90
C HIS A 404 74.22 -1.99 31.60
N GLU A 405 73.56 -2.96 30.97
CA GLU A 405 74.16 -4.26 30.64
C GLU A 405 75.22 -4.19 29.53
N ILE A 406 75.17 -3.18 28.65
CA ILE A 406 76.23 -2.88 27.67
C ILE A 406 77.37 -2.09 28.33
N ASN A 407 77.02 -1.10 29.18
CA ASN A 407 78.01 -0.26 29.85
C ASN A 407 78.88 -1.07 30.82
N ASN A 408 78.34 -2.07 31.52
CA ASN A 408 79.09 -2.93 32.43
C ASN A 408 80.31 -3.63 31.78
N PRO A 409 80.14 -4.47 30.74
CA PRO A 409 81.26 -5.08 30.03
C PRO A 409 82.16 -4.03 29.37
N ALA A 410 81.60 -2.91 28.88
CA ALA A 410 82.40 -1.82 28.32
C ALA A 410 83.35 -1.18 29.35
N SER A 411 82.90 -0.97 30.59
CA SER A 411 83.75 -0.48 31.68
C SER A 411 84.83 -1.48 32.07
N ILE A 412 84.51 -2.79 32.09
CA ILE A 412 85.50 -3.85 32.33
C ILE A 412 86.55 -3.87 31.22
N ILE A 413 86.13 -3.75 29.96
CA ILE A 413 87.04 -3.65 28.80
C ILE A 413 87.95 -2.42 28.96
N MET A 414 87.39 -1.26 29.27
CA MET A 414 88.16 -0.02 29.44
C MET A 414 89.21 -0.15 30.53
N HIS A 415 88.85 -0.73 31.69
CA HIS A 415 89.78 -0.97 32.79
C HIS A 415 90.96 -1.87 32.39
N ASN A 416 90.69 -2.94 31.64
CA ASN A 416 91.73 -3.86 31.16
C ASN A 416 92.61 -3.21 30.09
N ILE A 417 92.04 -2.36 29.22
CA ILE A 417 92.82 -1.58 28.25
C ILE A 417 93.76 -0.59 28.96
N ASP A 418 93.28 0.12 29.99
CA ASP A 418 94.11 1.03 30.79
C ASP A 418 95.28 0.30 31.47
N PHE A 419 95.04 -0.91 31.97
CA PHE A 419 96.08 -1.77 32.53
C PHE A 419 97.12 -2.14 31.46
N LEU A 420 96.69 -2.62 30.30
CA LEU A 420 97.58 -2.99 29.20
C LEU A 420 98.39 -1.80 28.67
N GLN A 421 97.81 -0.60 28.63
CA GLN A 421 98.52 0.62 28.25
C GLN A 421 99.62 0.99 29.24
N LYS A 422 99.32 0.95 30.55
CA LYS A 422 100.32 1.19 31.61
C LYS A 422 101.44 0.15 31.54
N LEU A 423 101.09 -1.11 31.39
CA LEU A 423 102.04 -2.22 31.24
C LEU A 423 102.94 -2.00 30.02
N SER A 424 102.36 -1.68 28.86
CA SER A 424 103.11 -1.41 27.63
C SER A 424 104.05 -0.22 27.77
N ASN A 425 103.62 0.85 28.45
CA ASN A 425 104.46 2.03 28.68
C ASN A 425 105.64 1.71 29.59
N ASP A 426 105.41 0.97 30.68
CA ASP A 426 106.48 0.55 31.60
C ASP A 426 107.48 -0.39 30.92
N ILE A 427 107.01 -1.28 30.03
CA ILE A 427 107.86 -2.15 29.20
C ILE A 427 108.73 -1.31 28.24
N HIS A 428 108.15 -0.29 27.60
CA HIS A 428 108.89 0.58 26.68
C HIS A 428 109.98 1.37 27.42
N ILE A 429 109.64 1.95 28.57
CA ILE A 429 110.57 2.66 29.45
C ILE A 429 111.71 1.73 29.90
N TYR A 430 111.40 0.49 30.29
CA TYR A 430 112.41 -0.51 30.65
C TYR A 430 113.32 -0.89 29.48
N ALA A 431 112.75 -1.03 28.27
CA ALA A 431 113.53 -1.34 27.07
C ALA A 431 114.55 -0.24 26.73
N ASP A 432 114.16 1.04 26.91
CA ASP A 432 115.04 2.19 26.70
C ASP A 432 116.03 2.40 27.86
N THR A 433 115.59 2.09 29.09
CA THR A 433 116.35 2.29 30.33
C THR A 433 116.18 1.11 31.29
N PRO A 434 116.99 0.04 31.18
CA PRO A 434 116.78 -1.21 31.92
C PRO A 434 116.81 -1.09 33.45
N GLU A 435 117.43 -0.05 34.02
CA GLU A 435 117.43 0.15 35.48
C GLU A 435 116.19 0.90 36.03
N SER A 436 115.33 1.46 35.18
CA SER A 436 114.31 2.44 35.59
C SER A 436 113.00 1.83 36.13
N ALA A 437 112.61 0.64 35.67
CA ALA A 437 111.35 0.00 36.06
C ALA A 437 111.57 -1.31 36.82
N LYS A 438 111.29 -1.31 38.14
CA LYS A 438 111.24 -2.54 38.96
C LYS A 438 109.84 -3.15 39.06
N ARG A 439 108.82 -2.43 38.59
CA ARG A 439 107.41 -2.81 38.59
C ARG A 439 106.79 -2.42 37.26
N PHE A 440 105.82 -3.21 36.81
CA PHE A 440 105.10 -3.03 35.55
C PHE A 440 103.60 -2.97 35.83
N ALA A 441 102.97 -1.84 35.51
CA ALA A 441 101.60 -1.50 35.93
C ALA A 441 101.36 -1.67 37.45
N GLY A 442 102.41 -1.45 38.26
CA GLY A 442 102.37 -1.60 39.72
C GLY A 442 102.63 -3.02 40.27
N LEU A 443 102.81 -4.02 39.39
CA LEU A 443 103.04 -5.42 39.73
C LEU A 443 104.49 -5.86 39.46
N ASN A 444 104.90 -7.05 39.92
CA ASN A 444 106.15 -7.66 39.44
C ASN A 444 105.95 -8.26 38.03
N TRP A 445 107.04 -8.56 37.32
CA TRP A 445 106.98 -9.02 35.93
C TRP A 445 106.13 -10.29 35.72
N ILE A 446 106.21 -11.26 36.63
CA ILE A 446 105.49 -12.54 36.49
C ILE A 446 104.00 -12.30 36.61
N ASP A 447 103.58 -11.53 37.62
CA ASP A 447 102.17 -11.20 37.84
C ASP A 447 101.63 -10.31 36.71
N ALA A 448 102.40 -9.30 36.28
CA ALA A 448 102.01 -8.40 35.19
C ALA A 448 101.77 -9.15 33.88
N ARG A 449 102.64 -10.12 33.54
CA ARG A 449 102.49 -10.98 32.36
C ARG A 449 101.28 -11.91 32.46
N GLN A 450 100.98 -12.42 33.66
CA GLN A 450 99.79 -13.26 33.87
C GLN A 450 98.49 -12.45 33.77
N GLU A 451 98.49 -11.23 34.31
CA GLU A 451 97.38 -10.28 34.20
C GLU A 451 97.19 -9.80 32.76
N GLU A 452 98.25 -9.64 31.96
CA GLU A 452 98.16 -9.33 30.52
C GLU A 452 97.34 -10.37 29.75
N ILE A 453 97.67 -11.66 29.92
CA ILE A 453 96.95 -12.77 29.26
C ILE A 453 95.49 -12.82 29.71
N SER A 454 95.27 -12.60 31.01
CA SER A 454 93.93 -12.58 31.61
C SER A 454 93.11 -11.41 31.06
N ALA A 455 93.72 -10.22 30.96
CA ALA A 455 93.10 -9.02 30.41
C ALA A 455 92.63 -9.22 28.96
N HIS A 456 93.46 -9.82 28.10
CA HIS A 456 93.04 -10.14 26.72
C HIS A 456 91.84 -11.09 26.65
N THR A 457 91.81 -12.10 27.52
CA THR A 457 90.70 -13.05 27.61
C THR A 457 89.42 -12.35 28.07
N ILE A 458 89.52 -11.58 29.16
CA ILE A 458 88.41 -10.80 29.74
C ILE A 458 87.86 -9.82 28.71
N ILE A 459 88.71 -9.09 27.99
CA ILE A 459 88.28 -8.15 26.93
C ILE A 459 87.47 -8.90 25.87
N THR A 460 87.99 -10.02 25.36
CA THR A 460 87.35 -10.79 24.29
C THR A 460 85.99 -11.34 24.71
N GLU A 461 85.89 -11.88 25.92
CA GLU A 461 84.62 -12.40 26.47
C GLU A 461 83.58 -11.30 26.66
N ASN A 462 83.98 -10.13 27.16
CA ASN A 462 83.09 -9.00 27.34
C ASN A 462 82.64 -8.40 26.01
N ILE A 463 83.51 -8.39 24.97
CA ILE A 463 83.10 -8.02 23.60
C ILE A 463 82.04 -9.00 23.07
N ARG A 464 82.25 -10.32 23.23
CA ARG A 464 81.24 -11.32 22.82
C ARG A 464 79.92 -11.13 23.57
N ARG A 465 79.96 -10.79 24.86
CA ARG A 465 78.77 -10.47 25.66
C ARG A 465 78.02 -9.28 25.06
N ILE A 466 78.71 -8.18 24.75
CA ILE A 466 78.09 -7.01 24.10
C ILE A 466 77.46 -7.40 22.76
N ILE A 467 78.17 -8.15 21.91
CA ILE A 467 77.66 -8.59 20.61
C ILE A 467 76.40 -9.44 20.77
N ASN A 468 76.39 -10.39 21.71
CA ASN A 468 75.22 -11.23 21.97
C ASN A 468 74.02 -10.40 22.46
N THR A 469 74.22 -9.46 23.38
CA THR A 469 73.16 -8.55 23.84
C THR A 469 72.58 -7.72 22.70
N VAL A 470 73.43 -7.16 21.82
CA VAL A 470 72.99 -6.40 20.64
C VAL A 470 72.26 -7.29 19.63
N ASN A 471 72.73 -8.53 19.43
CA ASN A 471 72.10 -9.47 18.52
C ASN A 471 70.72 -9.89 19.01
N ASP A 472 70.56 -10.19 20.31
CA ASP A 472 69.26 -10.54 20.90
C ASP A 472 68.28 -9.35 20.76
N LEU A 473 68.73 -8.11 20.98
CA LEU A 473 67.94 -6.88 20.74
C LEU A 473 67.47 -6.75 19.29
N LYS A 474 68.39 -6.93 18.34
CA LYS A 474 68.10 -6.84 16.90
C LYS A 474 67.14 -7.95 16.45
N THR A 475 67.32 -9.14 17.02
CA THR A 475 66.51 -10.33 16.76
C THR A 475 65.07 -10.15 17.17
N PHE A 476 64.84 -9.50 18.33
CA PHE A 476 63.51 -9.16 18.84
C PHE A 476 62.84 -8.00 18.09
N SER A 477 63.61 -6.97 17.70
CA SER A 477 63.09 -5.78 17.01
C SER A 477 62.69 -6.04 15.55
N LYS A 478 63.27 -7.07 14.90
CA LYS A 478 63.04 -7.33 13.47
C LYS A 478 61.67 -7.96 13.22
N LYS A 479 60.84 -7.31 12.39
CA LYS A 479 59.64 -7.92 11.78
C LYS A 479 60.09 -9.08 10.88
N ARG A 480 59.67 -10.30 11.17
CA ARG A 480 59.93 -11.48 10.32
C ARG A 480 58.67 -11.83 9.54
N ASP A 481 58.83 -12.58 8.44
CA ASP A 481 57.72 -13.34 7.87
C ASP A 481 57.31 -14.40 8.89
N ASP A 482 56.31 -14.07 9.70
CA ASP A 482 55.77 -14.95 10.73
C ASP A 482 54.69 -15.81 10.09
N ALA A 483 55.09 -16.81 9.31
CA ALA A 483 54.15 -17.75 8.71
C ALA A 483 53.49 -18.61 9.82
N TYR A 484 52.21 -18.94 9.65
CA TYR A 484 51.52 -19.87 10.53
C TYR A 484 51.98 -21.30 10.22
N ALA A 485 52.87 -21.84 11.04
CA ALA A 485 53.57 -23.11 10.76
C ALA A 485 53.71 -23.98 12.01
N LEU A 486 54.26 -25.19 11.86
CA LEU A 486 54.67 -26.00 13.00
C LEU A 486 55.84 -25.31 13.71
N VAL A 487 55.69 -25.07 15.01
CA VAL A 487 56.66 -24.35 15.84
C VAL A 487 57.03 -25.14 17.10
N ASP A 488 58.30 -25.03 17.48
CA ASP A 488 58.85 -25.60 18.70
C ASP A 488 58.79 -24.58 19.85
N LEU A 489 57.85 -24.80 20.78
CA LEU A 489 57.66 -23.96 21.96
C LEU A 489 58.88 -23.96 22.90
N LYS A 490 59.64 -25.05 22.95
CA LYS A 490 60.87 -25.13 23.77
C LYS A 490 61.90 -24.13 23.29
N LEU A 491 62.11 -24.07 21.97
CA LEU A 491 63.05 -23.14 21.36
C LEU A 491 62.61 -21.68 21.58
N ILE A 492 61.31 -21.40 21.41
CA ILE A 492 60.75 -20.06 21.63
C ILE A 492 60.93 -19.64 23.09
N LEU A 493 60.52 -20.49 24.05
CA LEU A 493 60.65 -20.20 25.47
C LEU A 493 62.10 -19.94 25.89
N ASN A 494 63.04 -20.78 25.45
CA ASN A 494 64.46 -20.60 25.76
C ASN A 494 65.01 -19.27 25.21
N ASN A 495 64.64 -18.89 23.99
CA ASN A 495 65.05 -17.63 23.40
C ASN A 495 64.44 -16.42 24.12
N SER A 496 63.14 -16.48 24.44
CA SER A 496 62.44 -15.42 25.18
C SER A 496 63.01 -15.23 26.57
N VAL A 497 63.26 -16.33 27.31
CA VAL A 497 63.88 -16.29 28.64
C VAL A 497 65.30 -15.73 28.57
N ARG A 498 66.10 -16.15 27.58
CA ARG A 498 67.46 -15.60 27.40
C ARG A 498 67.41 -14.08 27.21
N PHE A 499 66.55 -13.60 26.32
CA PHE A 499 66.38 -12.18 26.03
C PHE A 499 65.93 -11.37 27.25
N ILE A 500 64.89 -11.83 27.96
CA ILE A 500 64.33 -11.10 29.09
C ILE A 500 65.12 -11.28 30.40
N SER A 501 66.06 -12.24 30.46
CA SER A 501 66.79 -12.58 31.69
C SER A 501 67.45 -11.37 32.38
N TYR A 502 67.97 -10.40 31.60
CA TYR A 502 68.57 -9.18 32.13
C TYR A 502 67.56 -8.27 32.80
N PHE A 503 66.36 -8.17 32.22
CA PHE A 503 65.26 -7.44 32.82
C PHE A 503 64.78 -8.13 34.10
N VAL A 504 64.64 -9.46 34.10
CA VAL A 504 64.22 -10.22 35.30
C VAL A 504 65.20 -10.00 36.47
N LYS A 505 66.52 -10.01 36.21
CA LYS A 505 67.55 -9.83 37.23
C LYS A 505 67.49 -8.49 37.98
N SER A 506 66.87 -7.45 37.41
CA SER A 506 66.66 -6.18 38.13
C SER A 506 65.50 -6.24 39.12
N PHE A 507 64.65 -7.28 39.06
CA PHE A 507 63.49 -7.46 39.93
C PHE A 507 63.70 -8.59 40.93
N THR A 508 64.21 -9.74 40.53
CA THR A 508 64.40 -10.90 41.40
C THR A 508 65.65 -11.71 41.06
N LYS A 509 66.19 -12.40 42.08
CA LYS A 509 67.23 -13.43 41.91
C LYS A 509 66.65 -14.85 41.82
N ASN A 510 65.37 -15.02 42.15
CA ASN A 510 64.69 -16.30 42.29
C ASN A 510 63.81 -16.57 41.06
N PHE A 511 64.42 -16.60 39.87
CA PHE A 511 63.74 -16.94 38.62
C PHE A 511 64.05 -18.39 38.22
N THR A 512 63.01 -19.20 38.04
CA THR A 512 63.13 -20.60 37.64
C THR A 512 62.33 -20.87 36.37
N CYS A 513 62.96 -21.50 35.37
CA CYS A 513 62.30 -21.99 34.17
C CYS A 513 62.47 -23.51 34.08
N ARG A 514 61.38 -24.26 33.92
CA ARG A 514 61.39 -25.73 33.80
C ARG A 514 60.71 -26.18 32.52
N ILE A 515 61.23 -27.22 31.89
CA ILE A 515 60.61 -27.80 30.69
C ILE A 515 60.48 -29.30 30.95
N ASP A 516 59.24 -29.76 31.02
CA ASP A 516 58.92 -31.17 31.24
C ASP A 516 58.83 -31.87 29.88
N GLU A 517 59.92 -32.53 29.50
CA GLU A 517 60.02 -33.23 28.21
C GLU A 517 59.32 -34.61 28.25
N PRO A 518 58.72 -35.06 27.13
CA PRO A 518 58.66 -34.42 25.81
C PRO A 518 57.55 -33.37 25.68
N VAL A 519 57.78 -32.36 24.84
CA VAL A 519 56.78 -31.33 24.49
C VAL A 519 56.49 -31.40 22.99
N ALA A 520 55.23 -31.61 22.61
CA ALA A 520 54.83 -31.65 21.20
C ALA A 520 54.94 -30.29 20.49
N LEU A 521 55.02 -30.36 19.15
CA LEU A 521 54.92 -29.19 18.29
C LEU A 521 53.47 -28.68 18.25
N ILE A 522 53.33 -27.36 18.07
CA ILE A 522 52.03 -26.71 17.86
C ILE A 522 52.02 -25.99 16.52
N LYS A 523 50.85 -25.70 15.97
CA LYS A 523 50.72 -24.76 14.84
C LYS A 523 50.57 -23.34 15.35
N GLY A 524 51.38 -22.42 14.83
CA GLY A 524 51.37 -21.05 15.30
C GLY A 524 52.32 -20.10 14.60
N HIS A 525 52.18 -18.84 14.99
CA HIS A 525 53.06 -17.72 14.68
C HIS A 525 54.12 -17.63 15.79
N SER A 526 55.36 -17.94 15.43
CA SER A 526 56.49 -17.99 16.36
C SER A 526 56.69 -16.68 17.13
N GLN A 527 56.53 -15.53 16.45
CA GLN A 527 56.78 -14.24 17.09
C GLN A 527 55.59 -13.81 17.96
N HIS A 528 54.37 -14.23 17.63
CA HIS A 528 53.21 -13.97 18.49
C HIS A 528 53.35 -14.71 19.83
N ILE A 529 53.82 -15.96 19.79
CA ILE A 529 54.07 -16.75 21.01
C ILE A 529 55.22 -16.16 21.83
N GLU A 530 56.31 -15.73 21.19
CA GLU A 530 57.39 -15.01 21.86
C GLU A 530 56.87 -13.76 22.60
N GLN A 531 55.93 -13.02 22.00
CA GLN A 531 55.29 -11.88 22.64
C GLN A 531 54.46 -12.28 23.88
N ILE A 532 53.75 -13.41 23.83
CA ILE A 532 53.02 -13.92 25.00
C ILE A 532 53.98 -14.14 26.16
N ILE A 533 55.06 -14.87 25.92
CA ILE A 533 56.02 -15.26 26.96
C ILE A 533 56.67 -14.03 27.59
N ILE A 534 57.11 -13.08 26.75
CA ILE A 534 57.72 -11.82 27.20
C ILE A 534 56.73 -10.99 28.02
N ASN A 535 55.50 -10.78 27.53
CA ASN A 535 54.50 -9.98 28.23
C ASN A 535 54.13 -10.58 29.60
N LEU A 536 53.98 -11.90 29.66
CA LEU A 536 53.67 -12.59 30.90
C LEU A 536 54.82 -12.51 31.92
N ILE A 537 56.06 -12.73 31.50
CA ILE A 537 57.24 -12.59 32.38
C ILE A 537 57.42 -11.14 32.85
N GLN A 538 57.21 -10.15 31.98
CA GLN A 538 57.27 -8.75 32.39
C GLN A 538 56.20 -8.42 33.43
N ASN A 539 54.97 -8.89 33.23
CA ASN A 539 53.89 -8.68 34.19
C ASN A 539 54.20 -9.32 35.56
N ALA A 540 54.74 -10.54 35.57
CA ALA A 540 55.23 -11.20 36.77
C ALA A 540 56.29 -10.36 37.50
N CYS A 541 57.29 -9.85 36.77
CA CYS A 541 58.31 -8.95 37.36
C CYS A 541 57.71 -7.67 37.96
N TYR A 542 56.75 -7.04 37.28
CA TYR A 542 56.12 -5.82 37.77
C TYR A 542 55.17 -6.05 38.95
N ALA A 543 54.69 -7.28 39.15
CA ALA A 543 53.86 -7.66 40.29
C ALA A 543 54.67 -7.83 41.58
N LEU A 544 55.98 -8.09 41.48
CA LEU A 544 56.83 -8.28 42.65
C LEU A 544 56.89 -7.01 43.51
N THR A 545 56.73 -7.21 44.82
CA THR A 545 56.85 -6.17 45.85
C THR A 545 58.23 -6.17 46.50
N ASP A 546 58.93 -7.30 46.46
CA ASP A 546 60.25 -7.51 47.05
C ASP A 546 61.13 -8.36 46.11
N ASN A 547 62.45 -8.19 46.19
CA ASN A 547 63.40 -8.88 45.31
C ASN A 547 63.68 -10.35 45.69
N SER A 548 63.21 -10.78 46.86
CA SER A 548 63.26 -12.16 47.34
C SER A 548 62.12 -13.03 46.81
N GLN A 549 61.04 -12.42 46.31
CA GLN A 549 59.90 -13.13 45.72
C GLN A 549 60.30 -13.85 44.43
N ALA A 550 59.78 -15.06 44.24
CA ALA A 550 60.11 -15.91 43.12
C ALA A 550 59.19 -15.70 41.91
N ILE A 551 59.73 -16.00 40.73
CA ILE A 551 58.96 -16.18 39.50
C ILE A 551 59.31 -17.55 38.94
N THR A 552 58.30 -18.38 38.71
CA THR A 552 58.45 -19.70 38.10
C THR A 552 57.71 -19.73 36.77
N CYS A 553 58.36 -20.18 35.70
CA CYS A 553 57.68 -20.54 34.47
C CYS A 553 57.98 -21.99 34.10
N SER A 554 57.02 -22.64 33.44
CA SER A 554 57.22 -23.99 32.93
C SER A 554 56.48 -24.26 31.64
N LEU A 555 56.93 -25.31 30.94
CA LEU A 555 56.32 -25.83 29.74
C LEU A 555 56.11 -27.34 29.91
N SER A 556 54.88 -27.80 29.75
CA SER A 556 54.50 -29.21 29.89
C SER A 556 53.35 -29.58 28.95
N GLU A 557 53.04 -30.88 28.83
CA GLU A 557 51.79 -31.33 28.21
C GLU A 557 50.67 -31.42 29.27
N SER A 558 49.42 -31.17 28.85
CA SER A 558 48.26 -31.37 29.72
C SER A 558 48.04 -32.85 30.03
N GLU A 559 47.39 -33.15 31.17
CA GLU A 559 47.12 -34.53 31.58
C GLU A 559 46.29 -35.33 30.57
N ASP A 560 45.41 -34.66 29.81
CA ASP A 560 44.62 -35.27 28.74
C ASP A 560 45.37 -35.41 27.41
N GLY A 561 46.61 -34.93 27.35
CA GLY A 561 47.49 -34.98 26.18
C GLY A 561 47.05 -34.11 25.01
N LYS A 562 46.04 -33.25 25.18
CA LYS A 562 45.47 -32.44 24.08
C LYS A 562 46.13 -31.08 23.91
N TYR A 563 46.81 -30.58 24.94
CA TYR A 563 47.37 -29.25 24.95
C TYR A 563 48.84 -29.26 25.37
N VAL A 564 49.60 -28.33 24.81
CA VAL A 564 50.86 -27.88 25.38
C VAL A 564 50.59 -26.66 26.24
N VAL A 565 51.03 -26.69 27.50
CA VAL A 565 50.71 -25.70 28.52
C VAL A 565 51.94 -24.88 28.85
N PHE A 566 51.88 -23.57 28.60
CA PHE A 566 52.83 -22.62 29.16
C PHE A 566 52.26 -22.10 30.48
N TYR A 567 53.03 -22.25 31.56
CA TYR A 567 52.68 -21.88 32.91
C TYR A 567 53.62 -20.78 33.39
N ILE A 568 53.07 -19.80 34.12
CA ILE A 568 53.85 -18.81 34.85
C ILE A 568 53.18 -18.49 36.18
N GLU A 569 53.99 -18.33 37.22
CA GLU A 569 53.58 -17.96 38.57
C GLU A 569 54.56 -16.94 39.15
N ASP A 570 54.00 -15.92 39.80
CA ASP A 570 54.73 -14.95 40.62
C ASP A 570 54.20 -14.95 42.05
N GLU A 571 55.07 -14.66 43.00
CA GLU A 571 54.73 -14.45 44.42
C GLU A 571 54.46 -12.96 44.73
N GLY A 572 54.00 -12.19 43.75
CA GLY A 572 53.86 -10.73 43.83
C GLY A 572 52.60 -10.25 44.55
N CYS A 573 52.18 -9.03 44.26
CA CYS A 573 51.02 -8.38 44.89
C CYS A 573 49.66 -9.00 44.53
N GLY A 574 49.60 -9.87 43.51
CA GLY A 574 48.35 -10.49 43.06
C GLY A 574 47.29 -9.51 42.57
N MET A 575 46.04 -9.97 42.46
CA MET A 575 44.91 -9.19 41.96
C MET A 575 43.66 -9.39 42.81
N SER A 576 42.96 -8.29 43.08
CA SER A 576 41.61 -8.36 43.65
C SER A 576 40.63 -9.00 42.63
N PRO A 577 39.49 -9.56 43.08
CA PRO A 577 38.49 -10.14 42.16
C PRO A 577 37.99 -9.16 41.08
N ALA A 578 37.91 -7.86 41.42
CA ALA A 578 37.52 -6.82 40.48
C ALA A 578 38.58 -6.56 39.40
N VAL A 579 39.86 -6.54 39.79
CA VAL A 579 41.00 -6.39 38.87
C VAL A 579 41.12 -7.63 37.98
N LYS A 580 41.05 -8.84 38.57
CA LYS A 580 41.12 -10.12 37.84
C LYS A 580 40.10 -10.22 36.70
N LYS A 581 38.86 -9.76 36.94
CA LYS A 581 37.78 -9.77 35.92
C LYS A 581 38.09 -8.87 34.72
N LYS A 582 38.83 -7.79 34.94
CA LYS A 582 39.18 -6.78 33.92
C LYS A 582 40.60 -6.93 33.38
N ALA A 583 41.42 -7.82 33.93
CA ALA A 583 42.85 -7.93 33.62
C ALA A 583 43.15 -8.15 32.13
N PHE A 584 42.23 -8.77 31.39
CA PHE A 584 42.35 -9.02 29.95
C PHE A 584 41.59 -8.00 29.08
N GLU A 585 40.94 -6.99 29.67
CA GLU A 585 40.32 -5.89 28.92
C GLU A 585 41.40 -4.96 28.34
N ALA A 586 41.24 -4.54 27.08
CA ALA A 586 42.19 -3.64 26.44
C ALA A 586 42.24 -2.28 27.14
N PHE A 587 43.44 -1.72 27.28
CA PHE A 587 43.75 -0.44 27.95
C PHE A 587 43.48 -0.43 29.47
N TYR A 588 43.07 -1.55 30.06
CA TYR A 588 42.94 -1.65 31.51
C TYR A 588 44.31 -1.90 32.15
N THR A 589 44.69 -1.04 33.09
CA THR A 589 45.92 -1.22 33.88
C THR A 589 45.81 -0.56 35.25
N THR A 590 46.41 -1.18 36.25
CA THR A 590 46.62 -0.60 37.58
C THR A 590 47.99 0.08 37.70
N ARG A 591 48.82 0.00 36.65
CA ARG A 591 50.19 0.55 36.63
C ARG A 591 50.20 1.98 36.08
N LYS A 592 50.88 2.88 36.78
CA LYS A 592 50.96 4.32 36.45
C LYS A 592 51.52 4.62 35.04
N ASN A 593 52.41 3.78 34.53
CA ASN A 593 53.01 3.88 33.19
C ASN A 593 52.74 2.63 32.32
N GLY A 594 51.66 1.90 32.61
CA GLY A 594 51.24 0.74 31.80
C GLY A 594 50.42 1.18 30.59
N THR A 595 50.59 0.51 29.45
CA THR A 595 49.72 0.70 28.28
C THR A 595 48.37 0.00 28.45
N GLY A 596 48.28 -0.98 29.36
CA GLY A 596 47.10 -1.84 29.52
C GLY A 596 46.81 -2.74 28.32
N LEU A 597 47.76 -2.88 27.39
CA LEU A 597 47.58 -3.71 26.20
C LEU A 597 48.11 -5.13 26.36
N GLY A 598 49.11 -5.36 27.22
CA GLY A 598 49.86 -6.64 27.28
C GLY A 598 48.99 -7.89 27.43
N LEU A 599 48.15 -7.97 28.47
CA LEU A 599 47.28 -9.14 28.68
C LEU A 599 46.15 -9.25 27.65
N SER A 600 45.62 -8.12 27.16
CA SER A 600 44.62 -8.15 26.08
C SER A 600 45.21 -8.71 24.78
N ILE A 601 46.47 -8.39 24.48
CA ILE A 601 47.24 -8.94 23.36
C ILE A 601 47.49 -10.44 23.56
N VAL A 602 47.87 -10.88 24.77
CA VAL A 602 48.00 -12.30 25.12
C VAL A 602 46.71 -13.05 24.81
N ALA A 603 45.56 -12.60 25.33
CA ALA A 603 44.27 -13.24 25.06
C ALA A 603 43.96 -13.30 23.55
N SER A 604 44.25 -12.21 22.83
CA SER A 604 44.05 -12.09 21.39
C SER A 604 44.89 -13.10 20.60
N ILE A 605 46.16 -13.30 20.98
CA ILE A 605 47.07 -14.26 20.35
C ILE A 605 46.67 -15.69 20.68
N VAL A 606 46.35 -15.97 21.94
CA VAL A 606 45.92 -17.30 22.38
C VAL A 606 44.68 -17.74 21.61
N LYS A 607 43.69 -16.85 21.44
CA LYS A 607 42.49 -17.12 20.64
C LYS A 607 42.81 -17.40 19.17
N GLU A 608 43.73 -16.65 18.57
CA GLU A 608 44.21 -16.89 17.20
C GLU A 608 44.86 -18.26 17.02
N HIS A 609 45.53 -18.77 18.06
CA HIS A 609 46.12 -20.11 18.08
C HIS A 609 45.12 -21.19 18.51
N ARG A 610 43.82 -20.87 18.57
CA ARG A 610 42.75 -21.77 19.03
C ARG A 610 43.00 -22.32 20.44
N GLY A 611 43.79 -21.60 21.21
CA GLY A 611 44.09 -21.90 22.60
C GLY A 611 43.09 -21.26 23.56
N HIS A 612 43.30 -21.52 24.83
CA HIS A 612 42.61 -20.84 25.92
C HIS A 612 43.61 -20.51 27.03
N TYR A 613 43.18 -19.72 28.01
CA TYR A 613 44.00 -19.36 29.15
C TYR A 613 43.20 -19.45 30.45
N ALA A 614 43.90 -19.70 31.54
CA ALA A 614 43.36 -19.65 32.89
C ALA A 614 44.21 -18.70 33.73
N ILE A 615 43.55 -17.99 34.64
CA ILE A 615 44.20 -17.08 35.59
C ILE A 615 43.70 -17.38 36.99
N ASP A 616 44.63 -17.57 37.92
CA ASP A 616 44.41 -17.70 39.34
C ASP A 616 45.25 -16.64 40.04
N SER A 617 44.63 -15.81 40.86
CA SER A 617 45.33 -14.70 41.52
C SER A 617 44.57 -14.33 42.77
N VAL A 618 45.33 -14.13 43.85
CA VAL A 618 44.82 -13.72 45.16
C VAL A 618 45.63 -12.49 45.58
N GLU A 619 44.92 -11.44 45.97
CA GLU A 619 45.54 -10.19 46.41
C GLU A 619 46.48 -10.44 47.60
N GLY A 620 47.76 -10.10 47.43
CA GLY A 620 48.83 -10.30 48.40
C GLY A 620 49.56 -11.66 48.34
N GLU A 621 49.08 -12.62 47.56
CA GLU A 621 49.71 -13.96 47.45
C GLU A 621 50.37 -14.24 46.10
N GLY A 622 50.01 -13.46 45.05
CA GLY A 622 50.61 -13.56 43.73
C GLY A 622 49.62 -13.93 42.62
N THR A 623 50.16 -14.28 41.47
CA THR A 623 49.38 -14.61 40.26
C THR A 623 49.96 -15.82 39.55
N CYS A 624 49.08 -16.72 39.14
CA CYS A 624 49.34 -17.83 38.25
C CYS A 624 48.54 -17.69 36.96
N ILE A 625 49.21 -17.82 35.81
CA ILE A 625 48.60 -17.82 34.48
C ILE A 625 49.01 -19.08 33.73
N ARG A 626 48.03 -19.75 33.11
CA ARG A 626 48.23 -20.93 32.27
C ARG A 626 47.71 -20.66 30.88
N ILE A 627 48.52 -20.91 29.86
CA ILE A 627 48.16 -20.78 28.44
C ILE A 627 48.17 -22.17 27.81
N PHE A 628 47.07 -22.55 27.19
CA PHE A 628 46.86 -23.87 26.59
C PHE A 628 46.86 -23.74 25.07
N PHE A 629 47.85 -24.34 24.41
CA PHE A 629 47.93 -24.42 22.95
C PHE A 629 47.53 -25.81 22.47
N PRO A 630 46.66 -25.95 21.46
CA PRO A 630 46.29 -27.26 20.93
C PRO A 630 47.52 -28.00 20.40
N LYS A 631 47.67 -29.26 20.81
CA LYS A 631 48.69 -30.16 20.27
C LYS A 631 48.34 -30.51 18.83
N GLU A 632 49.32 -30.43 17.93
CA GLU A 632 49.15 -30.99 16.60
C GLU A 632 49.47 -32.49 16.66
N THR A 633 48.47 -33.33 16.38
CA THR A 633 48.71 -34.75 16.05
C THR A 633 49.36 -34.82 14.67
N LEU A 634 50.65 -35.20 14.64
CA LEU A 634 51.39 -35.53 13.42
C LEU A 634 50.78 -36.72 12.67
#